data_AF-A0A6V8MDA5-F1
#
_entry.id   AF-A0A6V8MDA5-F1
#
_cell.length_a   1.000
_cell.length_b   1.000
_cell.length_c   1.000
_cell.angle_alpha   90.00
_cell.angle_beta   90.00
_cell.angle_gamma   90.00
#
_symmetry.space_group_name_H-M   'P 1'
#
loop_
_entity.id
_entity.type
_entity.pdbx_description
1 polymer ?
#
loop_
_entity_poly.entity_id
_entity_poly.type
_entity_poly.pdbx_seq_one_letter_code
_entity_poly.pdbx_strand_id
1 'polypeptide(L)' 'MLLEQLVEREQRKPEYDWESYYQWFFSAQAGHNVNAYTFWECKKCLTINLLLLPARYGKCRCCELIHLPGTSPA' A
#
# COMPACT_ATOMS: atom_id res chain seq x y z
N MET A 1 -9.82 -5.31 -16.70
CA MET A 1 -9.42 -6.29 -15.66
C MET A 1 -8.05 -5.90 -15.18
N LEU A 2 -7.88 -5.83 -13.87
CA LEU A 2 -6.57 -5.65 -13.24
C LEU A 2 -5.78 -6.97 -13.36
N LEU A 3 -4.45 -6.88 -13.45
CA LEU A 3 -3.58 -8.05 -13.69
C LEU A 3 -3.71 -9.07 -12.54
N GLU A 4 -3.96 -8.61 -11.30
CA GLU A 4 -4.21 -9.48 -10.15
C GLU A 4 -5.46 -10.37 -10.36
N GLN A 5 -6.50 -9.84 -11.00
CA GLN A 5 -7.74 -10.59 -11.26
C GLN A 5 -7.55 -11.70 -12.29
N LEU A 6 -6.56 -11.56 -13.19
CA LEU A 6 -6.20 -12.60 -14.15
C LEU A 6 -5.39 -13.72 -13.48
N VAL A 7 -4.50 -13.37 -12.54
CA VAL A 7 -3.69 -14.35 -11.79
C VAL A 7 -4.57 -15.17 -10.85
N GLU A 8 -5.50 -14.54 -10.13
CA GLU A 8 -6.47 -15.25 -9.27
C GLU A 8 -7.38 -16.19 -10.05
N ARG A 9 -7.88 -15.75 -11.22
CA ARG A 9 -8.79 -16.56 -12.06
C ARG A 9 -8.12 -17.83 -12.59
N GLU A 10 -6.84 -17.76 -12.90
CA GLU A 10 -6.12 -18.88 -13.54
C GLU A 10 -5.48 -19.83 -12.52
N GLN A 11 -5.57 -19.55 -11.21
CA GLN A 11 -4.96 -20.30 -10.09
C GLN A 11 -3.48 -20.72 -10.31
N ARG A 12 -2.80 -20.06 -11.24
CA ARG A 12 -1.43 -20.38 -11.58
C ARG A 12 -0.53 -19.71 -10.56
N LYS A 13 0.34 -20.51 -9.94
CA LYS A 13 1.41 -19.97 -9.12
C LYS A 13 2.20 -19.00 -10.01
N PRO A 14 2.30 -17.72 -9.64
CA PRO A 14 2.95 -16.76 -10.50
C PRO A 14 4.38 -17.20 -10.78
N GLU A 15 4.76 -17.15 -12.06
CA GLU A 15 6.09 -17.56 -12.53
C GLU A 15 7.20 -16.70 -11.92
N TYR A 16 6.84 -15.50 -11.47
CA TYR A 16 7.71 -14.53 -10.83
C TYR A 16 7.27 -14.27 -9.39
N ASP A 17 8.25 -14.07 -8.50
CA ASP A 17 8.01 -13.66 -7.12
C ASP A 17 7.58 -12.18 -7.08
N TRP A 18 6.28 -11.97 -7.25
CA TRP A 18 5.67 -10.64 -7.23
C TRP A 18 5.83 -9.94 -5.88
N GLU A 19 5.91 -10.68 -4.79
CA GLU A 19 6.11 -10.11 -3.46
C GLU A 19 7.48 -9.44 -3.40
N SER A 20 8.53 -10.16 -3.82
CA SER A 20 9.88 -9.59 -3.95
C SER A 20 9.95 -8.44 -4.96
N TYR A 21 9.25 -8.54 -6.10
CA TYR A 21 9.20 -7.45 -7.09
C TYR A 21 8.59 -6.18 -6.49
N TYR A 22 7.45 -6.27 -5.82
CA TYR A 22 6.80 -5.11 -5.22
C TYR A 22 7.62 -4.56 -4.05
N GLN A 23 8.24 -5.41 -3.22
CA GLN A 23 9.19 -4.95 -2.19
C GLN A 23 10.36 -4.16 -2.79
N TRP A 24 10.97 -4.65 -3.88
CA TRP A 24 12.01 -3.91 -4.58
C TRP A 24 11.48 -2.61 -5.20
N PHE A 25 10.36 -2.66 -5.93
CA PHE A 25 9.79 -1.49 -6.61
C PHE A 25 9.45 -0.37 -5.62
N PHE A 26 8.86 -0.71 -4.47
CA PHE A 26 8.53 0.26 -3.43
C PHE A 26 9.75 0.76 -2.66
N SER A 27 10.77 -0.08 -2.41
CA SER A 27 12.04 0.39 -1.82
C SER A 27 12.80 1.32 -2.76
N ALA A 28 12.78 1.06 -4.07
CA ALA A 28 13.40 1.90 -5.09
C ALA A 28 12.69 3.25 -5.28
N GLN A 29 11.35 3.29 -5.25
CA GLN A 29 10.60 4.55 -5.42
C GLN A 29 10.62 5.46 -4.19
N ALA A 30 10.74 4.93 -2.98
CA ALA A 30 10.55 5.72 -1.76
C ALA A 30 11.84 6.37 -1.23
N GLY A 31 13.03 6.00 -1.71
CA GLY A 31 14.31 6.44 -1.12
C GLY A 31 14.47 6.05 0.37
N HIS A 32 13.56 5.24 0.87
CA HIS A 32 13.43 4.81 2.26
C HIS A 32 13.22 3.28 2.24
N ASN A 33 13.76 2.60 3.25
CA ASN A 33 13.50 1.17 3.47
C ASN A 33 12.02 0.96 3.79
N VAL A 34 11.23 0.69 2.75
CA VAL A 34 9.82 0.32 2.88
C VAL A 34 9.78 -1.13 3.33
N ASN A 35 9.35 -1.35 4.57
CA ASN A 35 9.34 -2.69 5.18
C ASN A 35 7.97 -3.37 5.07
N ALA A 36 6.91 -2.58 4.89
CA ALA A 36 5.54 -3.06 4.81
C ALA A 36 4.64 -1.97 4.18
N TYR A 37 3.40 -2.32 3.91
CA TYR A 37 2.37 -1.38 3.49
C TYR A 37 1.07 -1.64 4.26
N THR A 38 0.25 -0.61 4.40
CA THR A 38 -1.09 -0.70 4.97
C THR A 38 -2.06 0.20 4.22
N PHE A 39 -3.35 0.01 4.44
CA PHE A 39 -4.41 0.78 3.81
C PHE A 39 -5.19 1.54 4.88
N TRP A 40 -5.64 2.74 4.54
CA TRP A 40 -6.57 3.49 5.37
C TRP A 40 -7.64 4.17 4.52
N GLU A 41 -8.86 4.19 5.06
CA GLU A 41 -9.98 4.90 4.44
C GLU A 41 -10.03 6.35 4.92
N CYS A 42 -10.08 7.28 3.97
CA CYS A 42 -10.24 8.69 4.31
C CYS A 42 -11.65 9.00 4.80
N LYS A 43 -11.78 9.41 6.07
CA LYS A 43 -13.08 9.73 6.67
C LYS A 43 -13.79 10.96 6.08
N LYS A 44 -13.11 11.77 5.27
CA LYS A 44 -13.69 12.93 4.59
C LYS A 44 -14.25 12.61 3.20
N CYS A 45 -13.54 11.82 2.40
CA CYS A 45 -13.88 11.58 0.99
C CYS A 45 -13.99 10.09 0.63
N LEU A 46 -13.94 9.20 1.62
CA LEU A 46 -14.07 7.74 1.52
C LEU A 46 -13.05 7.08 0.58
N THR A 47 -12.01 7.80 0.19
CA THR A 47 -10.93 7.27 -0.65
C THR A 47 -10.07 6.30 0.17
N ILE A 48 -9.85 5.10 -0.37
CA ILE A 48 -8.85 4.15 0.16
C ILE A 48 -7.46 4.61 -0.28
N ASN A 49 -6.58 4.82 0.69
CA ASN A 49 -5.21 5.26 0.49
C ASN A 49 -4.22 4.18 0.91
N LEU A 50 -3.12 4.08 0.18
CA LEU A 50 -1.97 3.25 0.51
C LEU A 50 -1.01 4.05 1.40
N LEU A 51 -0.48 3.42 2.44
CA LEU A 51 0.57 3.97 3.30
C LEU A 51 1.75 3.00 3.32
N LEU A 52 2.93 3.48 2.92
CA LEU A 52 4.17 2.71 2.94
C LEU A 52 4.86 2.88 4.31
N LEU A 53 5.09 1.79 5.04
CA LEU A 53 5.71 1.82 6.37
C LEU A 53 7.24 1.86 6.24
N PRO A 54 7.96 2.59 7.12
CA PRO A 54 7.51 3.13 8.41
C PRO A 54 7.05 4.60 8.38
N ALA A 55 6.36 5.05 7.33
CA ALA A 55 5.86 6.42 7.27
C ALA A 55 5.02 6.77 8.51
N ARG A 56 5.34 7.93 9.12
CA ARG A 56 4.70 8.43 10.35
C ARG A 56 3.30 9.00 10.11
N TYR A 57 2.97 9.30 8.86
CA TYR A 57 1.68 9.84 8.45
C TYR A 57 1.42 9.50 6.98
N GLY A 58 0.15 9.45 6.59
CA GLY A 58 -0.29 9.36 5.21
C GLY A 58 -1.00 10.63 4.76
N LYS A 59 -0.94 10.95 3.46
CA LYS A 59 -1.74 12.02 2.86
C LYS A 59 -2.82 11.38 1.98
N CYS A 60 -4.07 11.83 2.12
CA CYS A 60 -5.14 11.37 1.24
C CYS A 60 -4.87 11.86 -0.19
N ARG A 61 -4.85 10.94 -1.16
CA ARG A 61 -4.62 11.25 -2.58
C ARG A 61 -5.72 12.08 -3.23
N CYS A 62 -6.91 12.16 -2.61
CA CYS A 62 -8.07 12.85 -3.16
C CYS A 62 -8.28 14.25 -2.54
N CYS A 63 -8.30 14.35 -1.21
CA CYS A 63 -8.65 15.59 -0.51
C CYS A 63 -7.53 16.14 0.38
N GLU A 64 -6.33 15.57 0.27
CA GLU A 64 -5.13 16.00 0.99
C GLU A 64 -5.18 15.87 2.53
N LEU A 65 -6.25 15.30 3.08
CA LEU A 65 -6.37 15.05 4.52
C LEU A 65 -5.20 14.20 5.02
N ILE A 66 -4.54 14.67 6.08
CA ILE A 66 -3.46 13.95 6.74
C ILE A 66 -4.06 12.88 7.67
N HIS A 67 -3.63 11.65 7.47
CA HIS A 67 -3.85 10.54 8.38
C HIS A 67 -2.63 10.37 9.27
N LEU A 68 -2.84 10.47 10.56
CA LEU A 68 -1.89 10.02 11.56
C LEU A 68 -2.32 8.62 11.98
N PRO A 69 -1.59 7.55 11.58
CA PRO A 69 -1.84 6.23 12.13
C PRO A 69 -1.60 6.33 13.64
N GLY A 70 -2.70 6.35 14.39
CA GLY A 70 -2.68 6.57 15.83
C GLY A 70 -1.89 5.48 16.52
N THR A 71 -1.03 5.90 17.44
CA THR A 71 -0.71 5.18 18.68
C THR A 71 -1.90 4.31 19.10
N SER A 72 -1.79 2.99 19.02
CA SER A 72 -2.79 2.10 19.60
C SER A 72 -3.03 2.53 21.05
N PRO A 73 -4.28 2.81 21.48
CA PRO A 73 -4.57 2.64 22.89
C PRO A 73 -4.40 1.14 23.19
N ALA A 74 -3.60 0.85 24.21
CA ALA A 74 -3.51 -0.47 24.81
C ALA A 74 -4.90 -0.96 25.27
#